data_AF-A0A973QVK9-F1
#
_entry.id   AF-A0A973QVK9-F1
#
_cell.length_a   1.000
_cell.length_b   1.000
_cell.length_c   1.000
_cell.angle_alpha   90.00
_cell.angle_beta   90.00
_cell.angle_gamma   90.00
#
_symmetry.space_group_name_H-M   'P 1'
#
loop_
_entity.id
_entity.type
_entity.pdbx_description
1 polymer ?
#
loop_
_entity_poly.entity_id
_entity_poly.type
_entity_poly.pdbx_seq_one_letter_code
_entity_poly.pdbx_strand_id
1 'polypeptide(L)'
;IFGVDRAVLISQGFHIRRAVALCQAAGVRSYGVGVQDKHDVTWYYGGTREIFAAGKAALDAVFHPDPRFLGPKETGVSAALASTR
;
A
#
# COMPACT_ATOMS: atom_id res chain seq x y z
N ILE A 1 -11.19 4.39 -6.63
CA ILE A 1 -10.77 4.46 -8.06
C ILE A 1 -10.73 3.06 -8.70
N PHE A 2 -9.83 2.16 -8.26
CA PHE A 2 -9.57 0.89 -8.96
C PHE A 2 -10.51 -0.28 -8.65
N GLY A 3 -11.44 -0.12 -7.69
CA GLY A 3 -12.42 -1.15 -7.34
C GLY A 3 -11.83 -2.41 -6.70
N VAL A 4 -10.67 -2.30 -6.03
CA VAL A 4 -10.00 -3.42 -5.36
C VAL A 4 -10.61 -3.64 -3.98
N ASP A 5 -11.18 -4.83 -3.72
CA ASP A 5 -11.68 -5.23 -2.39
C ASP A 5 -10.71 -6.16 -1.62
N ARG A 6 -9.79 -6.82 -2.34
CA ARG A 6 -8.76 -7.71 -1.78
C ARG A 6 -7.42 -7.48 -2.46
N ALA A 7 -6.35 -7.48 -1.68
CA ALA A 7 -4.99 -7.30 -2.18
C ALA A 7 -3.98 -8.20 -1.47
N VAL A 8 -3.00 -8.72 -2.23
CA VAL A 8 -1.75 -9.25 -1.68
C VAL A 8 -0.64 -8.29 -2.09
N LEU A 9 0.01 -7.69 -1.10
CA LEU A 9 1.11 -6.77 -1.31
C LEU A 9 2.41 -7.57 -1.18
N ILE A 10 3.31 -7.40 -2.13
CA ILE A 10 4.64 -8.02 -2.12
C ILE A 10 5.66 -6.89 -2.21
N SER A 11 6.47 -6.72 -1.17
CA SER A 11 7.40 -5.59 -1.08
C SER A 11 8.52 -5.85 -0.07
N GLN A 12 9.41 -4.87 0.06
CA GLN A 12 10.46 -4.83 1.07
C GLN A 12 9.88 -4.89 2.48
N GLY A 13 10.62 -5.51 3.41
CA GLY A 13 10.12 -5.79 4.76
C GLY A 13 9.74 -4.53 5.55
N PHE A 14 10.44 -3.42 5.34
CA PHE A 14 10.17 -2.18 6.07
C PHE A 14 8.90 -1.47 5.58
N HIS A 15 8.55 -1.57 4.29
CA HIS A 15 7.35 -0.90 3.74
C HIS A 15 6.06 -1.70 3.91
N ILE A 16 6.17 -3.03 4.01
CA ILE A 16 5.00 -3.90 3.89
C ILE A 16 3.97 -3.65 5.00
N ARG A 17 4.42 -3.34 6.23
CA ARG A 17 3.53 -3.14 7.37
C ARG A 17 2.64 -1.91 7.21
N ARG A 18 3.24 -0.77 6.83
CA ARG A 18 2.48 0.48 6.58
C ARG A 18 1.50 0.31 5.43
N ALA A 19 1.92 -0.35 4.36
CA ALA A 19 1.07 -0.58 3.20
C ALA A 19 -0.17 -1.43 3.56
N VAL A 20 0.02 -2.51 4.32
CA VAL A 20 -1.10 -3.34 4.83
C VAL A 20 -2.04 -2.52 5.70
N ALA A 21 -1.51 -1.76 6.67
CA ALA A 21 -2.32 -0.95 7.57
C ALA A 21 -3.17 0.11 6.83
N LEU A 22 -2.58 0.81 5.86
CA LEU A 22 -3.30 1.80 5.05
C LEU A 22 -4.38 1.14 4.18
N CYS A 23 -4.10 -0.02 3.58
CA CYS A 23 -5.11 -0.75 2.82
C CYS A 23 -6.30 -1.16 3.71
N GLN A 24 -6.03 -1.65 4.92
CA GLN A 24 -7.08 -2.04 5.87
C GLN A 24 -7.91 -0.83 6.33
N ALA A 25 -7.25 0.30 6.64
CA ALA A 25 -7.94 1.55 6.96
C ALA A 25 -8.83 2.03 5.80
N ALA A 26 -8.39 1.84 4.55
CA ALA A 26 -9.18 2.13 3.36
C ALA A 26 -10.27 1.07 3.04
N GLY A 27 -10.48 0.06 3.89
CA GLY A 27 -11.49 -0.98 3.72
C GLY A 27 -11.11 -2.14 2.79
N VAL A 28 -9.85 -2.22 2.36
CA VAL A 28 -9.34 -3.31 1.52
C VAL A 28 -8.81 -4.44 2.39
N ARG A 29 -9.27 -5.67 2.15
CA ARG A 29 -8.69 -6.84 2.83
C ARG A 29 -7.32 -7.15 2.24
N SER A 30 -6.28 -6.87 3.02
CA SER A 30 -4.91 -6.94 2.55
C SER A 30 -4.05 -7.94 3.34
N TYR A 31 -3.13 -8.57 2.61
CA TYR A 31 -2.06 -9.42 3.14
C TYR A 31 -0.71 -8.90 2.65
N GLY A 32 0.32 -9.01 3.48
CA GLY A 32 1.67 -8.54 3.15
C GLY A 32 2.68 -9.67 3.09
N VAL A 33 3.48 -9.71 2.03
CA VAL A 33 4.63 -10.61 1.86
C VAL A 33 5.88 -9.76 1.78
N GLY A 34 6.71 -9.85 2.83
CA GLY A 34 8.04 -9.24 2.85
C GLY A 34 9.01 -10.09 2.03
N VAL A 35 9.74 -9.48 1.10
CA VAL A 35 10.84 -10.14 0.40
C VAL A 35 12.17 -9.88 1.12
N GLN A 36 13.15 -10.76 0.90
CA GLN A 36 14.50 -10.60 1.47
C GLN A 36 15.21 -9.44 0.78
N ASP A 37 15.77 -8.54 1.57
CA ASP A 37 16.47 -7.34 1.09
C ASP A 37 17.94 -7.40 1.44
N LYS A 38 18.80 -6.84 0.56
CA LYS A 38 20.19 -6.57 0.92
C LYS A 38 20.23 -5.34 1.82
N HIS A 39 20.70 -5.51 3.05
CA HIS A 39 20.79 -4.43 4.04
C HIS A 39 22.02 -3.55 3.81
N ASP A 40 21.97 -2.73 2.76
CA ASP A 40 22.97 -1.72 2.45
C ASP A 40 22.58 -0.33 2.98
N VAL A 41 23.40 0.69 2.69
CA VAL A 41 23.16 2.06 3.17
C VAL A 41 21.82 2.62 2.66
N THR A 42 21.41 2.22 1.45
CA THR A 42 20.14 2.64 0.84
C THR A 42 18.97 2.02 1.58
N TRP A 43 19.08 0.76 2.01
CA TRP A 43 18.09 0.09 2.85
C TRP A 43 17.90 0.80 4.20
N TYR A 44 19.00 1.13 4.89
CA TYR A 44 18.92 1.84 6.18
C TYR A 44 18.33 3.24 6.04
N TYR A 45 18.70 3.98 4.98
CA TYR A 45 18.08 5.26 4.65
C TYR A 45 16.57 5.11 4.34
N GLY A 46 16.19 4.05 3.63
CA GLY A 46 14.78 3.70 3.39
C GLY A 46 14.03 3.43 4.70
N GLY A 47 14.66 2.71 5.64
CA GLY A 47 14.11 2.42 6.96
C GLY A 47 13.88 3.67 7.82
N THR A 48 14.80 4.63 7.84
CA THR A 48 14.60 5.88 8.60
C THR A 48 13.49 6.72 7.99
N ARG A 49 13.43 6.84 6.66
CA ARG A 49 12.31 7.50 5.97
C ARG A 49 10.97 6.84 6.31
N GLU A 50 10.94 5.52 6.40
CA GLU A 50 9.73 4.76 6.69
C GLU A 50 9.12 5.12 8.04
N ILE A 51 9.93 5.43 9.05
CA ILE A 51 9.43 5.87 10.37
C ILE A 51 8.58 7.13 10.23
N PHE A 52 9.07 8.14 9.50
CA PHE A 52 8.32 9.37 9.26
C PHE A 52 7.08 9.13 8.39
N ALA A 53 7.20 8.27 7.37
CA ALA A 53 6.07 7.90 6.51
C ALA A 53 4.98 7.15 7.28
N ALA A 54 5.34 6.30 8.25
CA ALA A 54 4.42 5.59 9.12
C ALA A 54 3.66 6.55 10.05
N GLY A 55 4.33 7.57 10.60
CA GLY A 55 3.67 8.62 11.36
C GLY A 55 2.60 9.35 10.54
N LYS A 56 2.94 9.76 9.31
CA LYS A 56 1.97 10.38 8.39
C LYS A 56 0.81 9.43 8.06
N ALA A 57 1.12 8.17 7.74
CA ALA A 57 0.12 7.18 7.41
C ALA A 57 -0.87 6.92 8.55
N ALA A 58 -0.40 6.96 9.81
CA ALA A 58 -1.27 6.87 10.98
C ALA A 58 -2.24 8.07 11.04
N LEU A 59 -1.77 9.29 10.77
CA LEU A 59 -2.64 10.47 10.68
C LEU A 59 -3.66 10.32 9.54
N ASP A 60 -3.22 9.92 8.35
CA ASP A 60 -4.10 9.71 7.20
C ASP A 60 -5.18 8.63 7.50
N ALA A 61 -4.80 7.55 8.19
CA ALA A 61 -5.71 6.48 8.61
C ALA A 61 -6.66 6.87 9.75
N VAL A 62 -6.37 7.92 10.51
CA VAL A 62 -7.28 8.45 11.54
C VAL A 62 -8.25 9.45 10.91
N PHE A 63 -7.72 10.41 10.16
CA PHE A 63 -8.48 11.55 9.66
C PHE A 63 -9.17 11.30 8.31
N HIS A 64 -8.79 10.25 7.59
CA HIS A 64 -9.37 9.89 6.28
C HIS A 64 -9.55 11.08 5.33
N PRO A 65 -8.49 11.88 5.08
CA PRO A 65 -8.61 13.02 4.19
C PRO A 65 -8.96 12.55 2.77
N ASP A 66 -9.81 13.32 2.08
CA ASP A 66 -10.11 13.02 0.69
C ASP A 66 -8.85 13.11 -0.19
N PRO A 67 -8.71 12.23 -1.20
CA PRO A 67 -7.58 12.30 -2.12
C PRO A 67 -7.62 13.63 -2.87
N ARG A 68 -6.53 14.40 -2.81
CA ARG A 68 -6.42 15.67 -3.54
C ARG A 68 -6.64 15.53 -5.05
N PHE A 69 -6.30 14.37 -5.61
CA PHE A 69 -6.47 14.04 -7.02
C PHE A 69 -7.27 12.74 -7.14
N LEU A 70 -8.60 12.85 -7.11
CA LEU A 70 -9.49 11.71 -7.36
C LEU A 70 -9.83 11.65 -8.85
N GLY A 71 -9.54 10.51 -9.50
CA GLY A 71 -9.88 10.24 -10.89
C GLY A 71 -11.19 9.43 -11.05
N PRO A 72 -11.69 9.27 -12.29
CA PRO A 72 -12.82 8.40 -12.58
C PRO A 72 -12.50 6.95 -12.22
N LYS A 73 -13.53 6.10 -12.07
CA LYS A 73 -13.34 4.66 -11.84
C LYS A 73 -12.53 4.05 -12.99
N GLU A 74 -11.42 3.41 -12.66
CA GLU A 74 -10.57 2.74 -13.64
C GLU A 74 -10.97 1.27 -13.75
N THR A 75 -10.98 0.73 -14.97
CA THR A 75 -11.47 -0.62 -15.27
C THR A 75 -10.35 -1.64 -15.52
N GLY A 76 -9.08 -1.22 -15.56
CA GLY A 76 -7.96 -2.09 -15.94
C GLY A 76 -7.83 -3.33 -15.06
N VAL A 77 -7.97 -3.18 -13.74
CA VAL A 77 -7.93 -4.31 -12.80
C VAL A 77 -9.05 -5.31 -13.08
N SER A 78 -10.29 -4.83 -13.25
CA SER A 78 -11.44 -5.71 -13.55
C SER A 78 -11.29 -6.40 -14.90
N ALA A 79 -10.78 -5.70 -15.92
CA ALA A 79 -10.53 -6.25 -17.24
C ALA A 79 -9.45 -7.34 -17.21
N ALA A 80 -8.33 -7.12 -16.50
CA ALA A 80 -7.25 -8.09 -16.38
C ALA A 80 -7.68 -9.39 -15.65
N LEU A 81 -8.52 -9.27 -14.63
CA LEU A 81 -9.10 -10.44 -13.95
C LEU A 81 -10.07 -11.21 -14.85
N ALA A 82 -10.83 -10.51 -15.71
CA ALA A 82 -11.75 -11.14 -16.65
C ALA A 82 -11.03 -11.85 -17.80
N SER A 83 -9.87 -11.34 -18.25
CA SER A 83 -9.09 -11.94 -19.35
C SER A 83 -8.32 -13.21 -18.96
N THR A 84 -8.21 -13.50 -17.66
CA THR A 84 -7.47 -14.65 -17.14
C THR A 84 -8.41 -15.85 -16.85
N ARG A 85 -9.71 -15.69 -17.10
CA ARG A 85 -10.71 -16.77 -17.11
C ARG A 85 -10.87 -17.34 -18.52
#